data_AF-A0A9N9MKR7-F1
#
_entry.id   AF-A0A9N9MKR7-F1
#
_cell.length_a   1.000
_cell.length_b   1.000
_cell.length_c   1.000
_cell.angle_alpha   90.00
_cell.angle_beta   90.00
_cell.angle_gamma   90.00
#
_symmetry.space_group_name_H-M   'P 1'
#
loop_
_entity.id
_entity.type
_entity.pdbx_description
1 polymer ?
#
loop_
_entity_poly.entity_id
_entity_poly.type
_entity_poly.pdbx_seq_one_letter_code
_entity_poly.pdbx_strand_id
1 'polypeptide(L)'
;MILLFQMSTSAGWDGALDGIINEEDCKQPDSEIGETGNCGNSTIGIAFLLSYLVISCLIVINRYIAVILENYSQATKDEDMYCLPSGSESTEGIRT
;
A
#
# COMPACT_ATOMS: atom_id res chain seq x y z
N MET A 1 3.07 11.95 -7.54
CA MET A 1 2.45 11.13 -6.45
C MET A 1 1.16 10.43 -6.88
N ILE A 2 0.35 11.01 -7.78
CA ILE A 2 -0.93 10.40 -8.22
C ILE A 2 -0.74 9.10 -9.04
N LEU A 3 0.25 9.04 -9.94
CA LEU A 3 0.53 7.83 -10.73
C LEU A 3 0.94 6.64 -9.86
N LEU A 4 1.82 6.87 -8.90
CA LEU A 4 2.27 5.85 -7.94
C LEU A 4 1.11 5.37 -7.07
N PHE A 5 0.23 6.28 -6.64
CA PHE A 5 -0.98 5.92 -5.91
C PHE A 5 -1.92 5.03 -6.74
N GLN A 6 -2.16 5.33 -8.02
CA GLN A 6 -2.95 4.44 -8.90
C GLN A 6 -2.30 3.06 -9.11
N MET A 7 -0.96 3.01 -9.24
CA MET A 7 -0.27 1.73 -9.38
C MET A 7 -0.35 0.87 -8.12
N SER A 8 -0.46 1.48 -6.92
CA SER A 8 -0.68 0.73 -5.67
C SER A 8 -2.02 -0.02 -5.63
N THR A 9 -2.99 0.41 -6.45
CA THR A 9 -4.28 -0.26 -6.66
C THR A 9 -4.29 -1.11 -7.94
N SER A 10 -3.10 -1.46 -8.45
CA SER A 10 -2.86 -2.24 -9.68
C SER A 10 -3.51 -1.70 -10.97
N ALA A 11 -3.88 -0.42 -11.01
CA ALA A 11 -4.45 0.22 -12.19
C ALA A 11 -3.38 0.99 -12.97
N GLY A 12 -3.39 0.87 -14.31
CA GLY A 12 -2.56 1.70 -15.19
C GLY A 12 -1.06 1.43 -15.17
N TRP A 13 -0.61 0.30 -14.58
CA TRP A 13 0.81 -0.08 -14.56
C TRP A 13 1.35 -0.42 -15.96
N ASP A 14 0.49 -0.95 -16.84
CA ASP A 14 0.82 -1.34 -18.21
C ASP A 14 1.23 -0.14 -19.07
N GLY A 15 0.41 0.91 -19.14
CA GLY A 15 0.74 2.14 -19.87
C GLY A 15 1.91 2.92 -19.25
N ALA A 16 2.11 2.81 -17.93
CA ALA A 16 3.28 3.39 -17.30
C ALA A 16 4.56 2.61 -17.66
N LEU A 17 4.48 1.28 -17.75
CA LEU A 17 5.59 0.44 -18.16
C LEU A 17 5.95 0.69 -19.62
N ASP A 18 4.95 0.72 -20.51
CA ASP A 18 5.11 0.99 -21.94
C ASP A 18 5.88 2.29 -22.21
N GLY A 19 5.58 3.36 -21.47
CA GLY A 19 6.31 4.62 -21.58
C GLY A 19 7.76 4.58 -21.07
N ILE A 20 8.09 3.70 -20.12
CA ILE A 20 9.44 3.61 -19.51
C ILE A 20 10.36 2.67 -20.31
N ILE A 21 9.80 1.64 -20.96
CA ILE A 21 10.57 0.67 -21.76
C ILE A 21 10.77 1.10 -23.22
N ASN A 22 10.19 2.23 -23.63
CA ASN A 22 10.28 2.68 -25.01
C ASN A 22 11.72 3.10 -25.36
N GLU A 23 12.36 2.27 -26.18
CA GLU A 23 13.71 2.46 -26.73
C GLU A 23 13.69 2.73 -28.26
N GLU A 24 12.53 2.59 -28.90
CA GLU A 24 12.40 2.63 -30.37
C GLU A 24 12.00 4.02 -30.88
N ASP A 25 11.13 4.75 -30.16
CA ASP A 25 10.59 6.06 -30.53
C ASP A 25 11.18 7.17 -29.64
N CYS A 26 12.51 7.20 -29.55
CA CYS A 26 13.22 8.11 -28.65
C CYS A 26 14.41 8.83 -29.30
N LYS A 27 14.65 10.07 -28.86
CA LYS A 27 15.82 10.87 -29.19
C LYS A 27 16.99 10.47 -28.32
N GLN A 28 18.11 10.16 -28.98
CA GLN A 28 19.39 9.96 -28.31
C GLN A 28 19.90 11.29 -27.71
N PRO A 29 20.67 11.22 -26.61
CA PRO A 29 21.31 12.40 -26.06
C PRO A 29 22.31 12.97 -27.06
N ASP A 30 22.25 14.29 -27.26
CA ASP A 30 23.18 15.02 -28.10
C ASP A 30 23.89 16.09 -27.26
N SER A 31 25.16 15.82 -26.98
CA SER A 31 26.03 16.68 -26.19
C SER A 31 26.43 17.98 -26.89
N GLU A 32 26.32 18.10 -28.22
CA GLU A 32 26.68 19.32 -28.95
C GLU A 32 25.61 20.41 -28.85
N ILE A 33 24.34 20.01 -28.77
CA ILE A 33 23.18 20.91 -28.57
C ILE A 33 22.67 20.91 -27.12
N GLY A 34 23.22 20.07 -26.25
CA GLY A 34 22.85 20.01 -24.83
C GLY A 34 21.53 19.28 -24.56
N GLU A 35 21.07 18.41 -25.47
CA GLU A 35 19.87 17.60 -25.27
C GLU A 35 20.21 16.30 -24.52
N THR A 36 19.47 16.03 -23.43
CA THR A 36 19.70 14.86 -22.56
C THR A 36 19.07 13.57 -23.09
N GLY A 37 18.38 13.62 -24.23
CA GLY A 37 17.63 12.50 -24.79
C GLY A 37 16.39 12.15 -23.97
N ASN A 38 15.51 11.32 -24.53
CA ASN A 38 14.29 10.83 -23.87
C ASN A 38 14.10 9.31 -24.01
N CYS A 39 15.18 8.58 -24.32
CA CYS A 39 15.15 7.12 -24.37
C CYS A 39 15.00 6.50 -22.99
N GLY A 40 14.08 5.55 -22.88
CA GLY A 40 13.93 4.70 -21.72
C GLY A 40 15.04 3.66 -21.62
N ASN A 41 15.02 2.88 -20.53
CA ASN A 41 15.84 1.68 -20.41
C ASN A 41 14.95 0.55 -19.91
N SER A 42 14.75 -0.46 -20.75
CA SER A 42 13.82 -1.55 -20.46
C SER A 42 14.17 -2.30 -19.18
N THR A 43 15.47 -2.57 -18.96
CA THR A 43 15.94 -3.34 -17.81
C THR A 43 15.72 -2.59 -16.49
N ILE A 44 16.11 -1.31 -16.45
CA ILE A 44 15.99 -0.49 -15.24
C ILE A 44 14.52 -0.15 -14.96
N GLY A 45 13.75 0.13 -16.02
CA GLY A 45 12.33 0.44 -15.94
C GLY A 45 11.51 -0.70 -15.34
N ILE A 46 11.69 -1.92 -15.86
CA ILE A 46 11.02 -3.12 -15.37
C ILE A 46 11.40 -3.38 -13.91
N ALA A 47 12.70 -3.32 -13.57
CA ALA A 47 13.16 -3.58 -12.21
C ALA A 47 12.60 -2.56 -11.18
N PHE A 48 12.55 -1.29 -11.55
CA PHE A 48 11.96 -0.24 -10.71
C PHE A 48 10.46 -0.46 -10.50
N LEU A 49 9.70 -0.71 -11.58
CA LEU A 49 8.25 -0.86 -11.50
C LEU A 49 7.86 -2.12 -10.71
N LEU A 50 8.54 -3.24 -10.95
CA LEU A 50 8.31 -4.49 -10.22
C LEU A 50 8.67 -4.38 -8.74
N SER A 51 9.82 -3.79 -8.40
CA SER A 51 10.20 -3.61 -6.99
C SER A 51 9.22 -2.70 -6.25
N TYR A 52 8.76 -1.63 -6.90
CA TYR A 52 7.74 -0.74 -6.35
C TYR A 52 6.41 -1.47 -6.09
N LEU A 53 5.95 -2.29 -7.04
CA LEU A 53 4.71 -3.06 -6.91
C LEU A 53 4.82 -4.09 -5.77
N VAL A 54 5.92 -4.84 -5.69
CA VAL A 54 6.12 -5.85 -4.65
C VAL A 54 6.14 -5.20 -3.26
N ILE A 55 6.91 -4.14 -3.06
CA ILE A 55 7.00 -3.44 -1.78
C ILE A 55 5.62 -2.86 -1.40
N SER A 56 4.91 -2.26 -2.35
CA SER A 56 3.58 -1.68 -2.12
C SER A 56 2.55 -2.74 -1.73
N CYS A 57 2.54 -3.90 -2.43
CA CYS A 57 1.67 -5.02 -2.09
C CYS A 57 1.96 -5.56 -0.68
N LEU A 58 3.23 -5.68 -0.30
CA LEU A 58 3.60 -6.14 1.04
C LEU A 58 3.12 -5.17 2.13
N ILE A 59 3.25 -3.86 1.92
CA ILE A 59 2.77 -2.85 2.88
C ILE A 59 1.24 -2.88 2.99
N VAL A 60 0.53 -2.98 1.87
CA VAL A 60 -0.96 -3.01 1.86
C VAL A 60 -1.47 -4.27 2.55
N ILE A 61 -0.88 -5.44 2.27
CA ILE A 61 -1.28 -6.71 2.91
C ILE A 61 -1.00 -6.64 4.41
N ASN A 62 0.19 -6.15 4.81
CA ASN A 62 0.54 -6.04 6.21
C ASN A 62 -0.36 -5.03 6.96
N ARG A 63 -0.80 -3.94 6.30
CA ARG A 63 -1.84 -3.04 6.85
C ARG A 63 -3.19 -3.74 6.97
N TYR A 64 -3.61 -4.48 5.94
CA TYR A 64 -4.89 -5.17 5.93
C TYR A 64 -4.98 -6.20 7.08
N ILE A 65 -3.89 -6.95 7.32
CA ILE A 65 -3.79 -7.88 8.46
C ILE A 65 -3.95 -7.12 9.78
N ALA A 66 -3.24 -6.01 9.99
CA ALA A 66 -3.33 -5.23 11.22
C ALA A 66 -4.76 -4.72 11.49
N VAL A 67 -5.44 -4.19 10.46
CA VAL A 67 -6.82 -3.70 10.57
C VAL A 67 -7.80 -4.84 10.90
N ILE A 68 -7.63 -6.02 10.28
CA ILE A 68 -8.46 -7.20 10.60
C ILE A 68 -8.24 -7.62 12.05
N LEU A 69 -6.99 -7.70 12.51
CA LEU A 69 -6.67 -8.13 13.87
C LEU A 69 -7.23 -7.17 14.92
N GLU A 70 -7.21 -5.87 14.64
CA GLU A 70 -7.82 -4.86 15.51
C GLU A 70 -9.35 -5.03 15.60
N ASN A 71 -10.01 -5.24 14.45
CA ASN A 71 -11.46 -5.54 14.42
C ASN A 71 -11.79 -6.82 15.17
N TYR A 72 -10.98 -7.87 15.01
CA TYR A 72 -11.18 -9.14 15.72
C TYR A 72 -10.99 -8.97 17.23
N SER A 73 -9.95 -8.23 17.64
CA SER A 73 -9.71 -7.90 19.05
C SER A 73 -10.83 -7.07 19.67
N GLN A 74 -11.46 -6.17 18.91
CA GLN A 74 -12.59 -5.39 19.38
C GLN A 74 -13.84 -6.26 19.58
N ALA A 75 -14.14 -7.15 18.62
CA ALA A 75 -15.28 -8.05 18.72
C ALA A 75 -15.20 -8.96 19.95
N THR A 76 -14.03 -9.52 20.27
CA THR A 76 -13.86 -10.34 21.49
C THR A 76 -14.06 -9.53 22.78
N LYS A 77 -13.61 -8.27 22.81
CA LYS A 77 -13.84 -7.39 23.98
C LYS A 77 -15.32 -7.07 24.19
N ASP A 78 -16.06 -6.87 23.11
CA ASP A 78 -17.51 -6.64 23.20
C ASP A 78 -18.24 -7.91 23.66
N GLU A 79 -17.86 -9.09 23.15
CA GLU A 79 -18.40 -10.38 23.62
C GLU A 79 -18.13 -10.63 25.11
N ASP A 80 -16.90 -10.37 25.58
CA ASP A 80 -16.53 -10.48 27.00
C ASP A 80 -17.28 -9.44 27.86
N MET A 81 -17.57 -8.25 27.32
CA MET A 81 -18.39 -7.23 27.99
C MET A 81 -19.88 -7.63 28.07
N TYR A 82 -20.44 -8.29 27.05
CA TYR A 82 -21.78 -8.89 27.12
C TYR A 82 -21.82 -10.13 28.03
N CYS A 83 -20.68 -10.79 28.25
CA CYS A 83 -20.54 -11.88 29.23
C CYS A 83 -20.31 -11.39 30.66
N LEU A 84 -20.05 -10.09 30.89
CA LEU A 84 -20.24 -9.51 32.21
C LEU A 84 -21.75 -9.41 32.47
N PRO A 85 -22.26 -10.04 33.54
CA PRO A 85 -23.66 -9.88 33.88
C PRO A 85 -23.87 -8.40 34.17
N SER A 86 -24.90 -7.83 33.56
CA SER A 86 -25.54 -6.58 33.96
C SER A 86 -26.09 -6.72 35.38
N GLY A 87 -25.20 -6.74 36.38
CA GLY A 87 -25.53 -7.13 37.74
C GLY A 87 -24.44 -6.94 38.79
N SER A 88 -23.55 -5.95 38.64
CA SER A 88 -22.70 -5.51 39.75
C SER A 88 -22.64 -3.98 39.89
N GLU A 89 -23.76 -3.30 39.69
CA GLU A 89 -24.08 -2.15 40.56
C GLU A 89 -24.79 -2.72 41.80
N SER A 90 -24.45 -2.25 42.99
CA SER A 90 -25.11 -2.51 44.29
C SER A 90 -24.61 -3.64 45.22
N THR A 91 -23.30 -3.77 45.48
CA THR A 91 -22.88 -4.30 46.82
C THR A 91 -21.46 -3.89 47.25
N GLU A 92 -21.15 -2.59 47.30
CA GLU A 92 -19.94 -2.11 48.00
C GLU A 92 -20.24 -0.92 48.94
N GLY A 93 -21.46 -0.89 49.47
CA GLY A 93 -21.94 0.17 50.37
C GLY A 93 -22.40 -0.29 51.76
N ILE A 94 -22.42 -1.60 52.08
CA ILE A 94 -22.87 -2.07 53.40
C ILE A 94 -22.16 -3.37 53.80
N ARG A 95 -21.08 -3.26 54.59
CA ARG A 95 -20.84 -4.12 55.76
C ARG A 95 -19.74 -3.52 56.65
N THR A 96 -20.19 -3.04 57.82
CA THR A 96 -19.47 -2.79 59.10
C THR A 96 -18.07 -2.22 59.08
#